data_AF-A0A554N3Y8-F1
#
_entry.id   AF-A0A554N3Y8-F1
#
_cell.length_a   1.000
_cell.length_b   1.000
_cell.length_c   1.000
_cell.angle_alpha   90.00
_cell.angle_beta   90.00
_cell.angle_gamma   90.00
#
_symmetry.space_group_name_H-M   'P 1'
#
loop_
_entity.id
_entity.type
_entity.pdbx_description
1 polymer ?
#
loop_
_entity_poly.entity_id
_entity_poly.type
_entity_poly.pdbx_seq_one_letter_code
_entity_poly.pdbx_strand_id
1 'polypeptide(L)'
;MHEVFFLSSMDSKRFSSVFRCEVERPIELPNGHHALMVSCDPPLNGQELGQPLGVGELLLWSRFEDEDLWTFPAFPHFVQICLPDVDLPVHSMPPSIAWGEIYKTEADAHAHEMSARPRSSTK
;
A
#
# COMPACT_ATOMS: atom_id res chain seq x y z
N MET A 1 -10.46 -13.31 4.53
CA MET A 1 -10.18 -12.58 5.79
C MET A 1 -10.06 -11.12 5.35
N HIS A 2 -10.99 -10.25 5.72
CA HIS A 2 -10.92 -8.83 5.33
C HIS A 2 -9.96 -8.14 6.29
N GLU A 3 -8.70 -8.04 5.90
CA GLU A 3 -7.69 -7.33 6.67
C GLU A 3 -7.75 -5.85 6.28
N VAL A 4 -7.75 -4.99 7.30
CA VAL A 4 -7.85 -3.53 7.13
C VAL A 4 -6.56 -2.91 7.62
N PHE A 5 -6.03 -1.98 6.84
CA PHE A 5 -4.84 -1.22 7.18
C PHE A 5 -4.99 0.23 6.71
N PHE A 6 -4.01 1.06 7.05
CA PHE A 6 -4.01 2.48 6.71
C PHE A 6 -2.79 2.78 5.84
N LEU A 7 -3.00 3.48 4.74
CA LEU A 7 -1.97 3.85 3.77
C LEU A 7 -1.77 5.36 3.81
N SER A 8 -0.52 5.80 3.93
CA SER A 8 -0.12 7.19 3.73
C SER A 8 1.28 7.23 3.12
N SER A 9 1.77 8.42 2.75
CA SER A 9 3.10 8.59 2.18
C SER A 9 3.70 9.92 2.62
N MET A 10 4.92 9.86 3.14
CA MET A 10 5.71 11.07 3.39
C MET A 10 6.28 11.68 2.09
N ASP A 11 6.54 10.84 1.08
CA ASP A 11 7.23 11.21 -0.16
C ASP A 11 6.28 11.60 -1.31
N SER A 12 4.98 11.34 -1.18
CA SER A 12 3.99 11.60 -2.22
C SER A 12 2.90 12.54 -1.76
N LYS A 13 2.80 13.71 -2.40
CA LYS A 13 1.68 14.66 -2.20
C LYS A 13 0.32 14.04 -2.50
N ARG A 14 0.24 13.06 -3.40
CA ARG A 14 -1.03 12.37 -3.71
C ARG A 14 -1.49 11.50 -2.56
N PHE A 15 -0.55 10.98 -1.78
CA PHE A 15 -0.78 10.10 -0.65
C PHE A 15 -0.41 10.75 0.69
N SER A 16 -0.38 12.08 0.76
CA SER A 16 -0.09 12.80 2.01
C SER A 16 -1.23 12.73 3.02
N SER A 17 -2.43 12.33 2.58
CA SER A 17 -3.56 12.00 3.45
C SER A 17 -3.54 10.52 3.81
N VAL A 18 -4.22 10.15 4.90
CA VAL A 18 -4.42 8.76 5.29
C VAL A 18 -5.60 8.17 4.53
N PHE A 19 -5.41 6.98 3.99
CA PHE A 19 -6.41 6.16 3.32
C PHE A 19 -6.68 4.91 4.15
N ARG A 20 -7.94 4.61 4.40
CA ARG A 20 -8.33 3.32 4.97
C ARG A 20 -8.44 2.32 3.82
N CYS A 21 -7.67 1.25 3.90
CA CYS A 21 -7.62 0.23 2.86
C CYS A 21 -8.13 -1.11 3.37
N GLU A 22 -8.93 -1.79 2.55
CA GLU A 22 -9.37 -3.16 2.81
C GLU A 22 -8.78 -4.11 1.76
N VAL A 23 -8.19 -5.21 2.21
CA VAL A 23 -7.68 -6.24 1.31
C VAL A 23 -8.83 -6.94 0.63
N GLU A 24 -8.88 -6.84 -0.70
CA GLU A 24 -9.86 -7.55 -1.51
C GLU A 24 -9.37 -8.94 -1.90
N ARG A 25 -8.14 -9.00 -2.43
CA ARG A 25 -7.51 -10.27 -2.83
C ARG A 25 -5.99 -10.19 -2.92
N PRO A 26 -5.28 -11.29 -2.60
CA PRO A 26 -3.87 -11.44 -2.94
C PRO A 26 -3.68 -11.62 -4.45
N ILE A 27 -2.56 -11.12 -4.97
CA ILE A 27 -2.15 -11.24 -6.37
C ILE A 27 -0.67 -11.65 -6.42
N GLU A 28 -0.34 -12.62 -7.27
CA GLU A 28 1.05 -12.94 -7.59
C GLU A 28 1.45 -12.18 -8.86
N LEU A 29 2.54 -11.43 -8.80
CA LEU A 29 3.09 -10.69 -9.94
C LEU A 29 3.98 -11.58 -10.81
N PRO A 30 4.21 -11.23 -12.09
CA PRO A 30 5.00 -12.05 -13.02
C PRO A 30 6.43 -12.37 -12.59
N ASN A 31 7.02 -11.57 -11.69
CA ASN A 31 8.35 -11.79 -11.13
C ASN A 31 8.34 -12.67 -9.87
N GLY A 32 7.19 -13.23 -9.49
CA GLY A 32 7.00 -14.03 -8.28
C GLY A 32 6.79 -13.18 -7.02
N HIS A 33 6.67 -11.86 -7.12
CA HIS A 33 6.40 -11.02 -5.95
C HIS A 33 4.92 -11.07 -5.56
N HIS A 34 4.66 -11.00 -4.27
CA HIS A 34 3.33 -10.93 -3.71
C HIS A 34 2.81 -9.49 -3.64
N ALA A 35 1.61 -9.30 -4.17
CA ALA A 35 0.88 -8.05 -4.19
C ALA A 35 -0.49 -8.22 -3.53
N LEU A 36 -1.11 -7.10 -3.19
CA LEU A 36 -2.47 -7.01 -2.68
C LEU A 36 -3.27 -6.07 -3.57
N MET A 37 -4.43 -6.53 -4.05
CA MET A 37 -5.48 -5.65 -4.51
C MET A 37 -6.27 -5.17 -3.29
N VAL A 38 -6.38 -3.86 -3.14
CA VAL A 38 -7.08 -3.25 -2.02
C VAL A 38 -8.06 -2.20 -2.50
N SER A 39 -9.19 -2.07 -1.82
CA SER A 39 -10.02 -0.87 -1.93
C SER A 39 -9.44 0.22 -1.04
N CYS A 40 -9.65 1.49 -1.38
CA CYS A 40 -9.24 2.64 -0.58
C CYS A 40 -10.39 3.62 -0.38
N ASP A 41 -10.57 4.05 0.87
CA ASP A 41 -11.53 5.07 1.28
C ASP A 41 -10.82 6.21 2.04
N PRO A 42 -10.98 7.49 1.63
CA PRO A 42 -11.69 7.92 0.41
C PRO A 42 -10.98 7.46 -0.87
N PRO A 43 -11.65 7.42 -2.04
CA PRO A 43 -10.98 7.15 -3.31
C PRO A 43 -9.84 8.15 -3.57
N LEU A 44 -8.73 7.67 -4.13
CA LEU A 44 -7.61 8.52 -4.54
C LEU A 44 -8.07 9.52 -5.61
N ASN A 45 -7.64 10.78 -5.49
CA ASN A 45 -7.88 11.75 -6.54
C ASN A 45 -7.10 11.35 -7.81
N GLY A 46 -7.84 10.90 -8.82
CA GLY A 46 -7.30 10.38 -10.06
C GLY A 46 -7.23 11.40 -11.20
N GLN A 47 -7.51 12.69 -10.99
CA GLN A 47 -7.57 13.69 -12.06
C GLN A 47 -6.26 13.77 -12.86
N GLU A 48 -5.12 13.77 -12.17
CA GLU A 48 -3.78 13.78 -12.82
C GLU A 48 -3.44 12.44 -13.50
N LEU A 49 -4.18 11.38 -13.19
CA LEU A 49 -4.01 10.03 -13.72
C LEU A 49 -5.01 9.71 -14.85
N GLY A 50 -5.80 10.69 -15.28
CA GLY A 50 -6.85 10.50 -16.29
C GLY A 50 -8.10 9.77 -15.76
N GLN A 51 -8.26 9.68 -14.44
CA GLN A 51 -9.36 9.01 -13.75
C GLN A 51 -10.23 10.06 -13.00
N PRO A 52 -11.12 10.78 -13.70
CA PRO A 52 -11.82 11.95 -13.14
C PRO A 52 -12.80 11.62 -12.01
N LEU A 53 -13.23 10.36 -11.90
CA LEU A 53 -14.10 9.88 -10.82
C LEU A 53 -13.33 9.43 -9.58
N GLY A 54 -11.99 9.50 -9.61
CA GLY A 54 -11.12 8.95 -8.59
C GLY A 54 -10.79 7.48 -8.82
N VAL A 55 -9.86 6.96 -8.03
CA VAL A 55 -9.42 5.58 -8.07
C VAL A 55 -9.77 4.94 -6.73
N GLY A 56 -10.72 4.01 -6.72
CA GLY A 56 -11.21 3.35 -5.51
C GLY A 56 -10.46 2.07 -5.14
N GLU A 57 -9.62 1.56 -6.04
CA GLU A 57 -8.84 0.34 -5.87
C GLU A 57 -7.37 0.60 -6.19
N LEU A 58 -6.46 -0.04 -5.47
CA LEU A 58 -5.02 0.09 -5.67
C LEU A 58 -4.37 -1.29 -5.64
N LEU A 59 -3.30 -1.43 -6.42
CA LEU A 59 -2.42 -2.58 -6.36
C LEU A 59 -1.17 -2.20 -5.57
N LEU A 60 -0.93 -2.89 -4.46
CA LEU A 60 0.21 -2.66 -3.58
C LEU A 60 1.15 -3.86 -3.60
N TRP A 61 2.44 -3.61 -3.71
CA TRP A 61 3.45 -4.66 -3.55
C TRP A 61 4.68 -4.11 -2.81
N SER A 62 5.43 -5.00 -2.18
CA SER A 62 6.55 -4.59 -1.33
C SER A 62 7.58 -3.75 -2.09
N ARG A 63 8.07 -2.69 -1.46
CA ARG A 63 9.19 -1.91 -1.98
C ARG A 63 10.51 -2.70 -1.92
N PHE A 64 10.65 -3.57 -0.93
CA PHE A 64 11.87 -4.35 -0.69
C PHE A 64 11.65 -5.82 -1.10
N GLU A 65 12.65 -6.40 -1.77
CA GLU A 65 12.55 -7.76 -2.34
C GLU A 65 12.40 -8.86 -1.29
N ASP A 66 12.90 -8.62 -0.07
CA ASP A 66 12.90 -9.57 1.04
C ASP A 66 11.65 -9.45 1.96
N GLU A 67 10.76 -8.51 1.67
CA GLU A 67 9.52 -8.31 2.43
C GLU A 67 8.29 -8.83 1.67
N ASP A 68 7.40 -9.52 2.40
CA ASP A 68 6.19 -10.12 1.85
C ASP A 68 4.92 -9.52 2.49
N LEU A 69 4.12 -8.85 1.67
CA LEU A 69 2.86 -8.23 2.10
C LEU A 69 1.79 -9.23 2.50
N TRP A 70 1.88 -10.51 2.13
CA TRP A 70 0.91 -11.50 2.57
C TRP A 70 1.06 -11.90 4.04
N THR A 71 2.19 -11.55 4.67
CA THR A 71 2.48 -11.95 6.06
C THR A 71 2.63 -10.79 7.04
N PHE A 72 2.63 -9.54 6.56
CA PHE A 72 2.79 -8.30 7.33
C PHE A 72 3.68 -8.44 8.60
N PRO A 73 4.97 -8.80 8.47
CA PRO A 73 5.82 -9.09 9.63
C PRO A 73 6.00 -7.93 10.62
N ALA A 74 5.99 -6.66 10.16
CA ALA A 74 6.12 -5.49 11.04
C ALA A 74 5.65 -4.18 10.40
N PHE A 75 4.92 -3.34 11.12
CA PHE A 75 4.50 -2.02 10.62
C PHE A 75 5.51 -0.91 10.98
N PRO A 76 5.70 0.10 10.10
CA PRO A 76 5.11 0.24 8.77
C PRO A 76 5.77 -0.68 7.73
N HIS A 77 4.99 -1.07 6.71
CA HIS A 77 5.53 -1.71 5.51
C HIS A 77 5.64 -0.71 4.38
N PHE A 78 6.77 -0.70 3.69
CA PHE A 78 7.00 0.19 2.57
C PHE A 78 6.53 -0.47 1.28
N VAL A 79 5.65 0.21 0.55
CA VAL A 79 5.01 -0.35 -0.65
C VAL A 79 5.17 0.53 -1.87
N GLN A 80 5.18 -0.12 -3.02
CA GLN A 80 4.91 0.50 -4.30
C GLN A 80 3.40 0.52 -4.52
N ILE A 81 2.88 1.71 -4.83
CA ILE A 81 1.47 1.92 -5.13
C ILE A 81 1.30 1.96 -6.64
N CYS A 82 0.41 1.13 -7.18
CA CYS A 82 0.13 1.01 -8.60
C CYS A 82 -1.38 1.13 -8.84
N LEU A 83 -1.76 1.46 -10.08
CA LEU A 83 -3.16 1.42 -10.51
C LEU A 83 -3.63 -0.05 -10.64
N PRO A 84 -4.94 -0.32 -10.45
CA PRO A 84 -5.51 -1.67 -10.50
C PRO A 84 -5.66 -2.21 -11.94
N ASP A 85 -6.02 -1.31 -12.87
CA ASP A 85 -6.26 -1.60 -14.29
C ASP A 85 -4.99 -1.43 -15.10
N VAL A 86 -4.08 -2.38 -14.94
CA VAL A 86 -2.96 -2.46 -15.86
C VAL A 86 -3.15 -3.74 -16.68
N ASP A 87 -3.66 -3.58 -17.90
CA ASP A 87 -3.46 -4.50 -19.03
C ASP A 87 -1.95 -4.60 -19.29
N LEU A 88 -1.22 -5.14 -18.32
CA LEU A 88 0.20 -5.37 -18.43
C LEU A 88 0.37 -6.57 -19.33
N PRO A 89 1.34 -6.51 -20.24
CA PRO A 89 1.92 -7.73 -20.76
C PRO A 89 2.19 -8.69 -19.59
N VAL A 90 1.94 -9.99 -19.80
CA VAL A 90 2.08 -11.06 -18.79
C VAL A 90 3.45 -11.08 -18.10
N HIS A 91 4.44 -10.34 -18.61
CA HIS A 91 5.80 -10.27 -18.09
C HIS A 91 6.23 -8.85 -17.67
N SER A 92 5.32 -7.88 -17.67
CA SER A 92 5.62 -6.49 -17.30
C SER A 92 5.14 -6.20 -15.89
N MET A 93 5.98 -5.51 -15.13
CA MET A 93 5.61 -5.04 -13.80
C MET A 93 4.66 -3.83 -13.88
N PRO A 94 3.69 -3.73 -12.96
CA PRO A 94 2.82 -2.56 -12.87
C PRO A 94 3.64 -1.28 -12.63
N PRO A 95 3.36 -0.19 -13.38
CA PRO A 95 4.06 1.07 -13.17
C PRO A 95 3.67 1.64 -11.81
N SER A 96 4.67 1.88 -10.97
CA SER A 96 4.47 2.57 -9.70
C SER A 96 4.11 4.03 -9.94
N ILE A 97 3.00 4.47 -9.34
CA ILE A 97 2.55 5.87 -9.37
C ILE A 97 3.01 6.66 -8.14
N ALA A 98 3.40 5.96 -7.07
CA ALA A 98 3.95 6.48 -5.83
C ALA A 98 4.56 5.36 -4.97
N TRP A 99 5.33 5.76 -3.97
CA TRP A 99 5.65 4.92 -2.81
C TRP A 99 4.83 5.37 -1.60
N GLY A 100 4.59 4.46 -0.68
CA GLY A 100 3.93 4.78 0.58
C GLY A 100 4.24 3.77 1.66
N GLU A 101 3.62 3.99 2.81
CA GLU A 101 3.74 3.17 3.99
C GLU A 101 2.36 2.67 4.43
N ILE A 102 2.30 1.37 4.71
CA ILE A 102 1.13 0.73 5.31
C ILE A 102 1.33 0.70 6.83
N TYR A 103 0.30 1.08 7.57
CA TYR A 103 0.25 1.09 9.03
C TYR A 103 -0.92 0.27 9.55
N LYS A 104 -0.78 -0.20 10.79
CA LYS A 104 -1.83 -0.96 11.48
C LYS A 104 -2.99 -0.08 11.93
N THR A 105 -2.70 1.17 12.32
CA THR A 105 -3.70 2.11 12.85
C THR A 105 -3.68 3.43 12.09
N GLU A 106 -4.82 4.13 12.08
CA GLU A 106 -4.97 5.45 11.48
C GLU A 106 -4.07 6.49 12.15
N ALA A 107 -3.95 6.41 13.48
CA ALA A 107 -3.10 7.31 14.25
C ALA A 107 -1.62 7.17 13.86
N ASP A 108 -1.14 5.93 13.70
CA ASP A 108 0.23 5.67 13.23
C ASP A 108 0.44 6.24 11.82
N ALA A 109 -0.54 6.08 10.93
CA ALA A 109 -0.47 6.60 9.55
C ALA A 109 -0.45 8.14 9.48
N HIS A 110 -1.15 8.82 10.39
CA HIS A 110 -1.12 10.28 10.50
C HIS A 110 0.19 10.80 11.10
N ALA A 111 0.71 10.10 12.10
CA ALA A 111 1.95 10.47 12.77
C ALA A 111 3.21 10.01 12.02
N HIS A 112 3.03 9.15 11.00
CA HIS A 112 4.10 8.37 10.37
C HIS A 112 4.96 7.63 11.41
N GLU A 113 4.30 7.11 12.45
CA GLU A 113 4.99 6.43 13.54
C GLU A 113 5.41 5.03 13.10
N MET A 114 6.69 4.74 13.30
CA MET A 114 7.17 3.37 13.28
C MET A 114 6.66 2.70 14.54
N SER A 115 5.53 1.97 14.46
CA SER A 115 4.97 1.25 15.61
C SER A 115 6.11 0.51 16.30
N ALA A 116 6.50 1.01 17.48
CA ALA A 116 7.73 0.57 18.11
C ALA A 116 7.65 -0.95 18.28
N ARG A 117 8.64 -1.69 17.74
CA ARG A 117 8.95 -3.04 18.26
C ARG A 117 8.87 -2.92 19.78
N PRO A 118 8.23 -3.86 20.51
CA PRO A 118 8.12 -3.74 21.95
C PRO A 118 9.52 -3.46 22.47
N ARG A 119 9.73 -2.27 23.05
CA ARG A 119 10.98 -1.93 23.69
C ARG A 119 11.15 -3.05 24.70
N SER A 120 12.10 -3.96 24.45
CA SER A 120 12.52 -4.88 25.49
C SER A 120 12.96 -3.99 26.63
N SER A 121 12.11 -3.90 27.65
CA SER A 121 12.37 -3.18 28.87
C SER A 121 13.63 -3.80 29.44
N THR A 122 14.75 -3.13 29.21
CA THR A 122 16.02 -3.59 29.72
C THR A 122 16.05 -3.07 31.14
N LYS A 123 15.93 -4.03 32.05
CA LYS A 123 15.88 -3.88 33.50
C LYS A 123 17.12 -3.19 34.04
#